data_AF-A0A954Y5N7-F1
#
_entry.id   AF-A0A954Y5N7-F1
#
_cell.length_a   1.000
_cell.length_b   1.000
_cell.length_c   1.000
_cell.angle_alpha   90.00
_cell.angle_beta   90.00
_cell.angle_gamma   90.00
#
_symmetry.space_group_name_H-M   'P 1'
#
loop_
_entity.id
_entity.type
_entity.pdbx_description
1 polymer ?
#
loop_
_entity_poly.entity_id
_entity_poly.type
_entity_poly.pdbx_seq_one_letter_code
_entity_poly.pdbx_strand_id
1 'polypeptide(L)'
;MDALLNEQTETQVAYFRERAEQSDPRQNTTIAIETYVDLLDRIGASDKALAESLRLMPEGVQPTGRAPSLMELALRAGTFAPLLELSRRRQDPLGYALSLLYHRLDAAKAEGAAAETRNDADLS
;
A
#
# COMPACT_ATOMS: atom_id res chain seq x y z
N MET A 1 -25.98 -7.92 12.35
CA MET A 1 -24.87 -8.76 12.89
C MET A 1 -23.52 -8.17 12.49
N ASP A 2 -23.46 -7.35 11.44
CA ASP A 2 -22.24 -6.78 10.85
C ASP A 2 -21.52 -5.73 11.71
N ALA A 3 -22.24 -4.99 12.55
CA ALA A 3 -21.65 -3.95 13.41
C ALA A 3 -20.64 -4.52 14.44
N LEU A 4 -20.94 -5.67 15.05
CA LEU A 4 -20.04 -6.32 16.03
C LEU A 4 -18.76 -6.86 15.37
N LEU A 5 -18.87 -7.38 14.13
CA LEU A 5 -17.69 -7.80 13.37
C LEU A 5 -16.81 -6.61 12.99
N ASN A 6 -17.41 -5.50 12.56
CA ASN A 6 -16.67 -4.30 12.19
C ASN A 6 -15.94 -3.67 13.39
N GLU A 7 -16.61 -3.56 14.55
CA GLU A 7 -16.01 -3.06 15.79
C GLU A 7 -14.84 -3.93 16.28
N GLN A 8 -14.96 -5.26 16.14
CA GLN A 8 -13.88 -6.18 16.47
C GLN A 8 -12.69 -6.05 15.50
N THR A 9 -12.95 -5.79 14.22
CA THR A 9 -11.90 -5.53 13.23
C THR A 9 -11.15 -4.24 13.53
N GLU A 10 -11.86 -3.16 13.82
CA GLU A 10 -11.24 -1.87 14.17
C GLU A 10 -10.40 -1.97 15.46
N THR A 11 -10.93 -2.66 16.47
CA THR A 11 -10.22 -2.89 17.74
C THR A 11 -8.93 -3.68 17.55
N GLN A 12 -8.97 -4.75 16.73
CA GLN A 12 -7.79 -5.55 16.44
C GLN A 12 -6.73 -4.74 15.66
N VAL A 13 -7.15 -3.98 14.65
CA VAL A 13 -6.23 -3.11 13.88
C VAL A 13 -5.56 -2.09 14.80
N ALA A 14 -6.31 -1.49 15.74
CA ALA A 14 -5.76 -0.54 16.71
C ALA A 14 -4.70 -1.18 17.62
N TYR A 15 -4.97 -2.38 18.12
CA TYR A 15 -4.01 -3.13 18.96
C TYR A 15 -2.71 -3.46 18.21
N PHE A 16 -2.80 -3.94 16.97
CA PHE A 16 -1.62 -4.25 16.17
C PHE A 16 -0.86 -3.00 15.71
N ARG A 17 -1.56 -1.88 15.50
CA ARG A 17 -0.94 -0.58 15.26
C ARG A 17 -0.06 -0.16 16.43
N GLU A 18 -0.60 -0.22 17.65
CA GLU A 18 0.14 0.15 18.86
C GLU A 18 1.40 -0.72 19.01
N ARG A 19 1.27 -2.04 18.81
CA ARG A 19 2.40 -2.97 18.82
C ARG A 19 3.46 -2.64 17.76
N ALA A 20 3.05 -2.27 16.55
CA ALA A 20 3.96 -1.88 15.49
C ALA A 20 4.72 -0.59 15.84
N GLU A 21 4.02 0.42 16.38
CA GLU A 21 4.59 1.73 16.76
C GLU A 21 5.55 1.63 17.97
N GLN A 22 5.31 0.69 18.88
CA GLN A 22 6.18 0.45 20.05
C GLN A 22 7.38 -0.45 19.73
N SER A 23 7.37 -1.14 18.59
CA SER A 23 8.47 -2.04 18.21
C SER A 23 9.71 -1.26 17.79
N ASP A 24 10.89 -1.71 18.21
CA ASP A 24 12.17 -1.30 17.61
C ASP A 24 12.58 -2.36 16.57
N PRO A 25 12.27 -2.17 15.27
CA PRO A 25 12.60 -3.11 14.20
C PRO A 25 14.09 -3.20 13.86
N ARG A 26 14.96 -2.36 14.42
CA ARG A 26 16.42 -2.51 14.26
C ARG A 26 17.02 -3.44 15.31
N GLN A 27 16.39 -3.52 16.48
CA GLN A 27 16.79 -4.42 17.57
C GLN A 27 15.98 -5.72 17.58
N ASN A 28 14.76 -5.69 17.05
CA ASN A 28 13.83 -6.81 16.95
C ASN A 28 13.50 -7.12 15.47
N THR A 29 12.61 -8.09 15.28
CA THR A 29 12.04 -8.42 13.96
C THR A 29 10.97 -7.40 13.53
N THR A 30 10.75 -7.29 12.21
CA THR A 30 9.72 -6.47 11.58
C THR A 30 8.30 -7.07 11.66
N ILE A 31 8.13 -8.25 12.27
CA ILE A 31 6.85 -8.98 12.31
C ILE A 31 5.67 -8.15 12.84
N ALA A 32 5.88 -7.28 13.83
CA ALA A 32 4.80 -6.45 14.36
C ALA A 32 4.28 -5.46 13.31
N ILE A 33 5.21 -4.80 12.59
CA ILE A 33 4.90 -3.89 11.49
C ILE A 33 4.25 -4.67 10.34
N GLU A 34 4.83 -5.80 9.94
CA GLU A 34 4.31 -6.61 8.84
C GLU A 34 2.92 -7.18 9.14
N THR A 35 2.65 -7.57 10.38
CA THR A 35 1.32 -8.04 10.77
C THR A 35 0.30 -6.92 10.72
N TYR A 36 0.65 -5.72 11.18
CA TYR A 36 -0.23 -4.56 11.08
C TYR A 36 -0.54 -4.19 9.62
N VAL A 37 0.47 -4.18 8.76
CA VAL A 37 0.32 -3.90 7.32
C VAL A 37 -0.54 -4.96 6.61
N ASP A 38 -0.31 -6.25 6.89
CA ASP A 38 -1.13 -7.35 6.36
C ASP A 38 -2.60 -7.21 6.76
N LEU A 39 -2.87 -6.86 8.02
CA LEU A 39 -4.25 -6.67 8.48
C LEU A 39 -4.96 -5.51 7.79
N LEU A 40 -4.27 -4.39 7.56
CA LEU A 40 -4.82 -3.25 6.80
C LEU A 40 -5.18 -3.64 5.37
N ASP A 41 -4.30 -4.38 4.70
CA ASP A 41 -4.55 -4.81 3.34
C ASP A 41 -5.70 -5.82 3.24
N ARG A 42 -5.81 -6.75 4.20
CA ARG A 42 -6.89 -7.75 4.27
C ARG A 42 -8.29 -7.15 4.47
N ILE A 43 -8.38 -5.94 5.04
CA ILE A 43 -9.64 -5.22 5.19
C ILE A 43 -9.92 -4.26 4.01
N GLY A 44 -9.11 -4.33 2.95
CA GLY A 44 -9.25 -3.50 1.75
C GLY A 44 -8.63 -2.10 1.86
N ALA A 45 -7.91 -1.79 2.94
CA ALA A 45 -7.25 -0.51 3.15
C ALA A 45 -5.80 -0.54 2.63
N SER A 46 -5.60 -0.99 1.39
CA SER A 46 -4.26 -1.17 0.78
C SER A 46 -3.46 0.13 0.65
N ASP A 47 -4.15 1.27 0.46
CA ASP A 47 -3.56 2.60 0.43
C ASP A 47 -2.94 2.98 1.78
N LYS A 48 -3.66 2.72 2.87
CA LYS A 48 -3.20 2.91 4.24
C LYS A 48 -2.11 1.91 4.59
N ALA A 49 -2.24 0.66 4.16
CA ALA A 49 -1.21 -0.36 4.34
C ALA A 49 0.12 0.06 3.69
N LEU A 50 0.08 0.61 2.47
CA LEU A 50 1.24 1.15 1.78
C LEU A 50 1.87 2.31 2.57
N ALA A 51 1.06 3.29 2.98
CA ALA A 51 1.53 4.45 3.72
C ALA A 51 2.18 4.08 5.06
N GLU A 52 1.57 3.16 5.81
CA GLU A 52 2.09 2.69 7.10
C GLU A 52 3.35 1.84 6.93
N SER A 53 3.43 1.02 5.88
CA SER A 53 4.65 0.27 5.56
C SER A 53 5.83 1.22 5.29
N LEU A 54 5.62 2.29 4.52
CA LEU A 54 6.64 3.30 4.24
C LEU A 54 7.04 4.11 5.49
N ARG A 55 6.11 4.33 6.41
CA ARG A 55 6.32 5.12 7.64
C ARG A 55 7.06 4.33 8.72
N LEU A 56 6.63 3.08 8.94
CA LEU A 56 7.09 2.25 10.05
C LEU A 56 8.34 1.44 9.71
N MET A 57 8.49 1.03 8.45
CA MET A 57 9.62 0.20 8.04
C MET A 57 10.91 1.04 7.94
N PRO A 58 11.93 0.80 8.77
CA PRO A 58 13.17 1.54 8.70
C PRO A 58 13.96 1.19 7.42
N GLU A 59 14.74 2.15 6.94
CA GLU A 59 15.65 1.89 5.82
C GLU A 59 16.76 0.90 6.20
N GLY A 60 17.10 0.03 5.24
CA GLY A 60 18.15 -0.97 5.35
C GLY A 60 17.75 -2.23 6.13
N VAL A 61 16.56 -2.29 6.71
CA VAL A 61 16.04 -3.50 7.35
C VAL A 61 15.24 -4.30 6.33
N GLN A 62 15.55 -5.59 6.25
CA GLN A 62 14.85 -6.51 5.37
C GLN A 62 13.58 -7.03 6.06
N PRO A 63 12.41 -6.93 5.41
CA PRO A 63 11.18 -7.55 5.92
C PRO A 63 11.30 -9.08 5.97
N THR A 64 10.50 -9.71 6.82
CA THR A 64 10.40 -11.18 6.90
C THR A 64 9.61 -11.80 5.74
N GLY A 65 8.91 -10.98 4.96
CA GLY A 65 8.07 -11.41 3.84
C GLY A 65 6.67 -11.83 4.26
N ARG A 66 6.23 -11.44 5.47
CA ARG A 66 4.90 -11.74 5.99
C ARG A 66 3.85 -10.81 5.39
N ALA A 67 4.17 -9.52 5.27
CA ALA A 67 3.30 -8.56 4.60
C ALA A 67 3.51 -8.61 3.09
N PRO A 68 2.47 -8.23 2.30
CA PRO A 68 2.65 -7.94 0.89
C PRO A 68 3.75 -6.90 0.66
N SER A 69 4.45 -7.03 -0.46
CA SER A 69 5.49 -6.07 -0.86
C SER A 69 4.90 -4.68 -1.16
N LEU A 70 5.74 -3.63 -1.10
CA LEU A 70 5.33 -2.27 -1.44
C LEU A 70 4.73 -2.19 -2.86
N MET A 71 5.22 -3.00 -3.79
CA MET A 71 4.70 -3.06 -5.16
C MET A 71 3.30 -3.67 -5.21
N GLU A 72 3.07 -4.76 -4.48
CA GLU A 72 1.75 -5.39 -4.41
C GLU A 72 0.72 -4.46 -3.75
N LEU A 73 1.12 -3.77 -2.68
CA LEU A 73 0.26 -2.79 -2.01
C LEU A 73 -0.09 -1.62 -2.94
N ALA A 74 0.88 -1.10 -3.69
CA ALA A 74 0.66 -0.04 -4.67
C ALA A 74 -0.27 -0.46 -5.81
N LEU A 75 -0.11 -1.68 -6.30
CA LEU A 75 -0.98 -2.25 -7.32
C LEU A 75 -2.42 -2.37 -6.82
N ARG A 76 -2.61 -2.86 -5.58
CA ARG A 76 -3.94 -2.98 -4.95
C ARG A 76 -4.56 -1.62 -4.65
N ALA A 77 -3.74 -0.64 -4.24
CA ALA A 77 -4.16 0.72 -3.94
C ALA A 77 -4.39 1.60 -5.20
N GLY A 78 -3.96 1.14 -6.39
CA GLY A 78 -4.02 1.94 -7.61
C GLY A 78 -3.18 3.22 -7.54
N THR A 79 -2.09 3.22 -6.76
CA THR A 79 -1.22 4.41 -6.64
C THR A 79 0.25 4.04 -6.53
N PHE A 80 1.04 4.63 -7.41
CA PHE A 80 2.49 4.39 -7.51
C PHE A 80 3.33 5.61 -7.13
N ALA A 81 2.69 6.75 -6.86
CA ALA A 81 3.37 7.98 -6.47
C ALA A 81 4.27 7.81 -5.22
N PRO A 82 3.86 7.07 -4.16
CA PRO A 82 4.73 6.85 -3.02
C PRO A 82 6.00 6.04 -3.35
N LEU A 83 5.92 5.09 -4.30
CA LEU A 83 7.08 4.30 -4.71
C LEU A 83 8.04 5.10 -5.59
N LEU A 84 7.51 5.95 -6.48
CA LEU A 84 8.33 6.89 -7.27
C LEU A 84 9.21 7.75 -6.37
N GLU A 85 8.62 8.33 -5.32
CA GLU A 85 9.35 9.17 -4.37
C GLU A 85 10.35 8.35 -3.55
N LEU A 86 9.99 7.14 -3.12
CA LEU A 86 10.90 6.24 -2.41
C LEU A 86 12.11 5.86 -3.26
N SER A 87 11.89 5.45 -4.51
CA SER A 87 12.97 5.07 -5.43
C SER A 87 13.86 6.25 -5.79
N ARG A 88 13.29 7.46 -5.91
CA ARG A 88 14.05 8.70 -6.07
C ARG A 88 14.95 8.96 -4.87
N ARG A 89 14.41 8.85 -3.64
CA ARG A 89 15.18 9.01 -2.39
C ARG A 89 16.30 7.97 -2.26
N ARG A 90 16.03 6.73 -2.63
CA ARG A 90 16.98 5.60 -2.53
C ARG A 90 18.00 5.52 -3.66
N GLN A 91 17.91 6.41 -4.66
CA GLN A 91 18.71 6.35 -5.88
C GLN A 91 18.61 4.96 -6.55
N ASP A 92 17.41 4.38 -6.56
CA ASP A 92 17.10 3.10 -7.19
C ASP A 92 16.48 3.35 -8.57
N PRO A 93 17.29 3.37 -9.65
CA PRO A 93 16.80 3.69 -10.99
C PRO A 93 15.86 2.61 -11.55
N LEU A 94 16.01 1.35 -11.13
CA LEU A 94 15.14 0.26 -11.56
C LEU A 94 13.76 0.39 -10.91
N GLY A 95 13.72 0.61 -9.60
CA GLY A 95 12.48 0.90 -8.89
C GLY A 95 11.77 2.13 -9.47
N TYR A 96 12.52 3.19 -9.76
CA TYR A 96 11.97 4.42 -10.34
C TYR A 96 11.35 4.18 -11.72
N ALA A 97 12.08 3.50 -12.63
CA ALA A 97 11.57 3.18 -13.96
C ALA A 97 10.32 2.31 -13.91
N LEU A 98 10.29 1.31 -13.01
CA LEU A 98 9.15 0.42 -12.83
C LEU A 98 7.93 1.19 -12.32
N SER A 99 8.10 1.99 -11.27
CA SER A 99 7.00 2.80 -10.72
C SER A 99 6.49 3.83 -11.72
N LEU A 100 7.35 4.42 -12.56
CA LEU A 100 6.93 5.35 -13.61
C LEU A 100 6.11 4.66 -14.69
N LEU A 101 6.53 3.46 -15.12
CA LEU A 101 5.81 2.68 -16.11
C LEU A 101 4.40 2.34 -15.62
N TYR A 102 4.29 1.81 -14.39
CA TYR A 102 3.00 1.48 -13.80
C TYR A 102 2.12 2.70 -13.58
N HIS A 103 2.68 3.81 -13.10
CA HIS A 103 1.94 5.07 -12.94
C HIS A 103 1.34 5.57 -14.27
N ARG A 104 2.09 5.46 -15.37
CA ARG A 104 1.59 5.85 -16.70
C ARG A 104 0.58 4.88 -17.28
N LEU A 105 0.74 3.57 -17.06
CA LEU A 105 -0.24 2.58 -17.48
C LEU A 105 -1.58 2.81 -16.79
N ASP A 106 -1.55 3.21 -15.53
CA ASP A 106 -2.76 3.52 -14.76
C ASP A 106 -3.45 4.79 -15.30
N ALA A 107 -2.68 5.86 -15.55
CA ALA A 107 -3.19 7.08 -16.17
C ALA A 107 -3.80 6.82 -17.57
N ALA A 108 -3.13 6.05 -18.42
CA ALA A 108 -3.60 5.72 -19.76
C ALA A 108 -4.91 4.88 -19.73
N LYS A 109 -5.06 3.97 -18.76
CA LYS A 109 -6.32 3.23 -18.56
C LYS A 109 -7.46 4.14 -18.14
N ALA A 110 -7.20 5.09 -17.24
CA ALA A 110 -8.21 6.05 -16.80
C ALA A 110 -8.68 6.96 -17.95
N GLU A 111 -7.76 7.40 -18.81
CA GLU A 111 -8.06 8.19 -20.02
C GLU A 111 -8.89 7.38 -21.04
N GLY A 112 -8.56 6.10 -21.27
CA GLY A 112 -9.31 5.21 -22.14
C GLY A 112 -10.75 4.96 -21.67
N ALA A 113 -10.95 4.69 -20.37
CA ALA A 113 -12.28 4.49 -19.79
C ALA A 113 -13.16 5.76 -19.86
N ALA A 114 -12.56 6.94 -19.69
CA ALA A 114 -13.26 8.21 -19.83
C ALA A 114 -13.71 8.51 -21.27
N ALA A 115 -12.96 8.04 -22.27
CA ALA A 115 -13.30 8.18 -23.68
C ALA A 115 -14.46 7.24 -24.11
N GLU A 116 -14.50 6.00 -23.60
CA GLU A 116 -15.61 5.06 -23.84
C GLU A 116 -16.92 5.57 -23.23
N THR A 117 -16.89 6.05 -21.99
CA THR A 117 -18.09 6.57 -21.29
C THR A 117 -18.69 7.79 -22.01
N ARG A 118 -17.86 8.60 -22.67
CA ARG A 118 -18.30 9.78 -23.41
C ARG A 118 -18.96 9.43 -24.75
N ASN A 119 -18.56 8.31 -25.37
CA ASN A 119 -19.14 7.85 -26.63
C ASN A 119 -20.53 7.24 -26.44
N ASP A 120 -20.76 6.54 -25.31
CA ASP A 120 -22.07 5.99 -24.97
C ASP A 120 -23.11 7.08 -24.61
N ALA A 121 -22.65 8.22 -24.07
CA ALA A 121 -23.51 9.36 -23.72
C ALA A 121 -23.92 10.23 -24.92
N ASP A 122 -23.19 10.17 -26.04
CA ASP A 122 -23.50 10.92 -27.28
C ASP A 122 -24.38 10.10 -28.27
N LEU A 123 -24.67 8.82 -27.94
CA LEU A 123 -25.49 7.89 -28.72
C LEU A 123 -26.90 7.66 -28.13
N SER A 124 -27.29 8.40 -27.08
CA SER A 124 -28.63 8.38 -26.46
C SER A 124 -29.38 9.69 -26.65
#